data_AF-F9EQE5-F1
#
_entry.id   AF-F9EQE5-F1
#
_cell.length_a   1.000
_cell.length_b   1.000
_cell.length_c   1.000
_cell.angle_alpha   90.00
_cell.angle_beta   90.00
_cell.angle_gamma   90.00
#
_symmetry.space_group_name_H-M   'P 1'
#
loop_
_entity.id
_entity.type
_entity.pdbx_description
1 polymer ?
#
loop_
_entity_poly.entity_id
_entity_poly.type
_entity_poly.pdbx_seq_one_letter_code
_entity_poly.pdbx_strand_id
1 'polypeptide(L)'
;MLIVEVDGHTKGQVCLFLPEKNLFIAADVCWGTEFLPFTDKMKWLPRKIQNNFEDYKKGSDLLKKLIEDNISVIVSHDKKEKIFNILKNL
;
A
#
# COMPACT_ATOMS: atom_id res chain seq x y z
N MET A 1 -14.93 2.14 9.99
CA MET A 1 -13.76 2.93 9.54
C MET A 1 -12.69 3.01 10.63
N LEU A 2 -11.45 2.68 10.29
CA LEU A 2 -10.27 2.82 11.16
C LEU A 2 -9.18 3.62 10.43
N ILE A 3 -8.51 4.51 11.18
CA ILE A 3 -7.32 5.22 10.72
C ILE A 3 -6.11 4.38 11.12
N VAL A 4 -5.20 4.12 10.18
CA VAL A 4 -4.01 3.29 10.39
C VAL A 4 -2.78 4.09 10.01
N GLU A 5 -1.80 4.14 10.90
CA GLU A 5 -0.49 4.73 10.63
C GLU A 5 0.44 3.67 10.03
N VAL A 6 1.11 4.00 8.92
CA VAL A 6 2.11 3.13 8.29
C VAL A 6 3.36 3.94 7.99
N ASP A 7 4.44 3.67 8.69
CA ASP A 7 5.74 4.31 8.42
C ASP A 7 6.41 3.77 7.15
N GLY A 8 7.33 4.56 6.60
CA GLY A 8 8.28 4.10 5.57
C GLY A 8 8.50 5.13 4.49
N HIS A 9 7.46 5.45 3.72
CA HIS A 9 7.52 6.51 2.71
C HIS A 9 7.71 7.87 3.38
N THR A 10 6.84 8.17 4.35
CA THR A 10 6.98 9.27 5.31
C THR A 10 6.76 8.72 6.71
N LYS A 11 7.20 9.45 7.74
CA LYS A 11 6.85 9.12 9.13
C LYS A 11 5.41 9.53 9.37
N GLY A 12 4.59 8.63 9.90
CA GLY A 12 3.20 8.90 10.23
C GLY A 12 2.25 8.93 9.03
N GLN A 13 2.56 8.24 7.92
CA GLN A 13 1.66 8.20 6.78
C GLN A 13 0.32 7.57 7.18
N VAL A 14 -0.76 8.26 6.85
CA VAL A 14 -2.10 7.84 7.22
C VAL A 14 -2.77 7.03 6.12
N CYS A 15 -3.25 5.85 6.49
CA CYS A 15 -4.04 4.94 5.68
C CYS A 15 -5.46 4.79 6.27
N LEU A 16 -6.39 4.29 5.45
CA LEU A 16 -7.79 4.13 5.83
C LEU A 16 -8.26 2.69 5.63
N PHE A 17 -8.82 2.09 6.67
CA PHE A 17 -9.51 0.80 6.57
C PHE A 17 -11.02 0.98 6.71
N LEU A 18 -11.76 0.47 5.72
CA LEU A 18 -13.23 0.43 5.68
C LEU A 18 -13.68 -1.03 5.81
N PRO A 19 -13.89 -1.54 7.05
CA PRO A 19 -14.22 -2.95 7.27
C PRO A 19 -15.52 -3.37 6.59
N GLU A 20 -16.52 -2.49 6.56
CA GLU A 20 -17.80 -2.72 5.88
C GLU A 20 -17.68 -2.89 4.36
N LYS A 21 -16.57 -2.43 3.76
CA LYS A 21 -16.24 -2.57 2.34
C LYS A 21 -15.10 -3.55 2.08
N ASN A 22 -14.57 -4.17 3.12
CA ASN A 22 -13.35 -4.98 3.08
C ASN A 22 -12.23 -4.31 2.27
N LEU A 23 -12.05 -2.99 2.47
CA LEU A 23 -11.17 -2.14 1.67
C LEU A 23 -10.13 -1.44 2.54
N PHE A 24 -8.88 -1.50 2.12
CA PHE A 24 -7.75 -0.76 2.68
C PHE A 24 -7.20 0.23 1.65
N ILE A 25 -7.26 1.52 1.96
CA ILE A 25 -6.68 2.61 1.17
C ILE A 25 -5.35 2.96 1.80
N ALA A 26 -4.26 2.62 1.12
CA ALA A 26 -2.91 2.57 1.64
C ALA A 26 -2.03 3.75 1.20
N ALA A 27 -2.61 4.81 0.63
CA ALA A 27 -1.87 5.99 0.16
C ALA A 27 -0.57 5.59 -0.60
N ASP A 28 0.58 6.08 -0.17
CA ASP A 28 1.88 5.89 -0.83
C ASP A 28 2.72 4.78 -0.17
N VAL A 29 2.09 3.80 0.51
CA VAL A 29 2.81 2.66 1.12
C VAL A 29 3.63 1.88 0.08
N CYS A 30 3.18 1.83 -1.17
CA CYS A 30 4.01 1.33 -2.27
C CYS A 30 3.77 2.08 -3.59
N TRP A 31 4.66 1.87 -4.57
CA TRP A 31 4.61 2.48 -5.92
C TRP A 31 3.53 1.89 -6.84
N GLY A 32 2.65 1.05 -6.32
CA GLY A 32 1.70 0.24 -7.09
C GLY A 32 1.75 -1.20 -6.59
N THR A 33 0.57 -1.79 -6.40
CA THR A 33 0.46 -3.16 -5.87
C THR A 33 1.09 -4.20 -6.79
N GLU A 34 1.14 -3.96 -8.11
CA GLU A 34 1.86 -4.83 -9.05
C GLU A 34 3.37 -4.93 -8.75
N PHE A 35 3.93 -3.96 -8.01
CA PHE A 35 5.36 -3.88 -7.72
C PHE A 35 5.74 -4.46 -6.35
N LEU A 36 4.77 -4.88 -5.52
CA LEU A 36 5.02 -5.46 -4.19
C LEU A 36 6.01 -6.64 -4.21
N PRO A 37 5.98 -7.58 -5.18
CA PRO A 37 6.96 -8.67 -5.25
C PRO A 37 8.40 -8.21 -5.53
N PHE A 38 8.59 -6.95 -5.94
CA PHE A 38 9.88 -6.38 -6.32
C PHE A 38 10.42 -5.38 -5.30
N THR A 39 9.76 -5.19 -4.15
CA THR A 39 10.22 -4.23 -3.12
C THR A 39 11.68 -4.46 -2.71
N ASP A 40 12.09 -5.71 -2.43
CA ASP A 40 13.49 -6.01 -2.07
C ASP A 40 14.49 -5.79 -3.22
N LYS A 41 13.99 -5.78 -4.45
CA LYS A 41 14.78 -5.55 -5.67
C LYS A 41 14.80 -4.09 -6.10
N MET A 42 14.22 -3.17 -5.32
CA MET A 42 14.26 -1.74 -5.61
C MET A 42 15.70 -1.25 -5.74
N LYS A 43 15.96 -0.42 -6.75
CA LYS A 43 17.28 0.22 -6.96
C LYS A 43 17.55 1.29 -5.90
N TRP A 44 18.79 1.72 -5.79
CA TRP A 44 19.24 2.64 -4.74
C TRP A 44 18.48 3.98 -4.74
N LEU A 45 18.14 4.54 -5.90
CA LEU A 45 17.47 5.85 -5.99
C LEU A 45 16.04 5.81 -5.43
N PRO A 46 15.15 4.88 -5.85
CA PRO A 46 13.84 4.70 -5.20
C PRO A 46 13.89 4.44 -3.69
N ARG A 47 14.94 3.76 -3.20
CA ARG A 47 15.14 3.57 -1.74
C ARG A 47 15.43 4.89 -1.02
N LYS A 48 16.22 5.78 -1.64
CA LYS A 48 16.58 7.09 -1.06
C LYS A 48 15.42 8.08 -1.00
N ILE A 49 14.37 7.86 -1.80
CA ILE A 49 13.13 8.67 -1.74
C ILE A 49 12.30 8.31 -0.50
N GLN A 50 12.44 7.09 0.03
CA GLN A 50 11.71 6.68 1.23
C GLN A 50 12.38 7.27 2.47
N ASN A 51 11.58 7.74 3.43
CA ASN A 51 12.08 8.22 4.72
C ASN A 51 12.83 7.11 5.49
N ASN A 52 12.29 5.89 5.52
CA ASN A 52 12.95 4.70 6.05
C ASN A 52 12.62 3.47 5.18
N PHE A 53 13.63 2.90 4.53
CA PHE A 53 13.41 1.77 3.64
C PHE A 53 13.04 0.46 4.35
N GLU A 54 13.51 0.23 5.58
CA GLU A 54 13.16 -0.97 6.33
C GLU A 54 11.70 -0.92 6.83
N ASP A 55 11.22 0.27 7.23
CA ASP A 55 9.80 0.44 7.56
C ASP A 55 8.92 0.40 6.30
N TYR A 56 9.41 0.94 5.18
CA TYR A 56 8.76 0.80 3.87
C TYR A 56 8.56 -0.68 3.48
N LYS A 57 9.55 -1.55 3.75
CA LYS A 57 9.40 -3.00 3.54
C LYS A 57 8.29 -3.60 4.42
N LYS A 58 8.23 -3.24 5.70
CA LYS A 58 7.14 -3.69 6.59
C LYS A 58 5.77 -3.26 6.06
N GLY A 59 5.67 -2.05 5.51
CA GLY A 59 4.48 -1.57 4.81
C GLY A 59 4.13 -2.45 3.61
N SER A 60 5.10 -2.79 2.77
CA SER A 60 4.92 -3.73 1.64
C SER A 60 4.44 -5.11 2.11
N ASP A 61 5.01 -5.65 3.18
CA ASP A 61 4.63 -6.95 3.73
C ASP A 61 3.24 -6.94 4.36
N LEU A 62 2.85 -5.83 5.02
CA LEU A 62 1.47 -5.60 5.45
C LEU A 62 0.52 -5.67 4.26
N LEU A 63 0.79 -4.96 3.16
CA LEU A 63 -0.09 -4.96 1.98
C LEU A 63 -0.21 -6.36 1.36
N LYS A 64 0.90 -7.11 1.26
CA LYS A 64 0.86 -8.50 0.77
C LYS A 64 -0.07 -9.36 1.63
N LYS A 65 0.07 -9.27 2.96
CA LYS A 65 -0.78 -10.02 3.90
C LYS A 65 -2.26 -9.65 3.76
N LEU A 66 -2.58 -8.36 3.65
CA LEU A 66 -3.97 -7.92 3.45
C LEU A 66 -4.57 -8.50 2.15
N ILE A 67 -3.78 -8.53 1.07
CA ILE A 67 -4.21 -9.12 -0.21
C ILE A 67 -4.39 -10.64 -0.08
N GLU A 68 -3.47 -11.34 0.60
CA GLU A 68 -3.59 -12.78 0.90
C GLU A 68 -4.85 -13.09 1.73
N ASP A 69 -5.21 -12.20 2.65
CA ASP A 69 -6.42 -12.26 3.47
C ASP A 69 -7.70 -11.82 2.71
N ASN A 70 -7.62 -11.66 1.37
CA ASN A 70 -8.70 -11.23 0.49
C ASN A 70 -9.28 -9.84 0.80
N ILE A 71 -8.50 -8.95 1.42
CA ILE A 71 -8.85 -7.55 1.62
C ILE A 71 -8.47 -6.77 0.36
N SER A 72 -9.40 -5.97 -0.16
CA SER A 72 -9.12 -5.11 -1.32
C SER A 72 -8.13 -4.02 -0.91
N VAL A 73 -7.06 -3.83 -1.68
CA VAL A 73 -6.04 -2.79 -1.41
C VAL A 73 -5.96 -1.84 -2.60
N ILE A 74 -6.03 -0.54 -2.29
CA ILE A 74 -5.76 0.56 -3.22
C ILE A 74 -4.57 1.37 -2.70
N VAL A 75 -3.59 1.64 -3.55
CA VAL A 75 -2.52 2.64 -3.31
C VAL A 75 -2.62 3.77 -4.34
N SER A 76 -2.07 4.94 -4.02
CA SER A 76 -2.14 6.15 -4.87
C SER A 76 -1.55 5.94 -6.26
N HIS A 77 -0.56 5.06 -6.38
CA HIS A 77 0.17 4.78 -7.63
C HIS A 77 -0.31 3.52 -8.36
N ASP A 78 -1.41 2.91 -7.91
CA ASP A 78 -2.06 1.86 -8.71
C ASP A 78 -2.57 2.42 -10.05
N LYS A 79 -2.62 1.56 -11.07
CA LYS A 79 -3.28 1.90 -12.34
C LYS A 79 -4.73 2.28 -12.10
N LYS A 80 -5.17 3.35 -12.77
CA LYS A 80 -6.53 3.88 -12.71
C LYS A 80 -7.58 2.79 -12.91
N GLU A 81 -7.38 1.91 -13.89
CA GLU A 81 -8.31 0.83 -14.23
C GLU A 81 -8.51 -0.14 -13.05
N LYS A 82 -7.44 -0.47 -12.31
CA LYS A 82 -7.52 -1.32 -11.11
C LYS A 82 -8.36 -0.65 -10.04
N ILE A 83 -8.12 0.64 -9.78
CA ILE A 83 -8.87 1.42 -8.80
C ILE A 83 -10.36 1.42 -9.15
N PHE A 84 -10.72 1.73 -10.40
CA PHE A 84 -12.12 1.71 -10.85
C PHE A 84 -12.76 0.34 -10.71
N ASN A 85 -12.04 -0.73 -11.04
CA ASN A 85 -12.56 -2.09 -10.90
C ASN A 85 -12.84 -2.47 -9.44
N ILE A 86 -11.97 -2.09 -8.50
CA ILE A 86 -12.23 -2.30 -7.07
C ILE A 86 -13.46 -1.50 -6.65
N LEU A 87 -13.46 -0.18 -6.88
CA LEU A 87 -14.53 0.71 -6.43
C LEU A 87 -15.91 0.37 -7.00
N LYS A 88 -15.99 -0.15 -8.23
CA LYS A 88 -17.25 -0.58 -8.85
C LYS A 88 -17.87 -1.80 -8.18
N ASN A 89 -17.06 -2.61 -7.49
CA ASN A 89 -17.47 -3.87 -6.88
C ASN A 89 -17.61 -3.78 -5.33
N LEU A 90 -17.59 -2.56 -4.76
CA LEU A 90 -17.78 -2.29 -3.33
C LEU A 90 -19.24 -2.15 -2.92
#